data_AF-A0A5C7QL87-F1
#
_entry.id   AF-A0A5C7QL87-F1
#
_cell.length_a   1.000
_cell.length_b   1.000
_cell.length_c   1.000
_cell.angle_alpha   90.00
_cell.angle_beta   90.00
_cell.angle_gamma   90.00
#
_symmetry.space_group_name_H-M   'P 1'
#
loop_
_entity.id
_entity.type
_entity.pdbx_description
1 polymer ?
#
loop_
_entity_poly.entity_id
_entity_poly.type
_entity_poly.pdbx_seq_one_letter_code
_entity_poly.pdbx_strand_id
1 'polypeptide(L)'
;MNITMNAVFIKTPKGREEIESKAGGLSLLTRRVLIFLDGKRTLREVQALPKIDDVEHIIQNLEQAGYIQLISPESAPKNAQASTPSANPLLNNQVNTNGVPAFIPPARNGNFRPLPERYDAAQLKMAKNFMANTLNAFVGTFGASALINRIERCETHEALREVYDDWLKAIMGTKQGKKDAENLKTKLLEVL
;
A
#
# COMPACT_ATOMS: atom_id res chain seq x y z
N MET A 1 -21.87 20.11 8.58
CA MET A 1 -22.61 19.93 7.30
C MET A 1 -23.72 18.92 7.55
N ASN A 2 -24.94 19.11 7.00
CA ASN A 2 -26.05 18.19 7.28
C ASN A 2 -25.88 16.90 6.49
N ILE A 3 -25.31 15.87 7.13
CA ILE A 3 -25.07 14.57 6.49
C ILE A 3 -26.39 13.83 6.36
N THR A 4 -26.78 13.46 5.14
CA THR A 4 -28.01 12.69 4.89
C THR A 4 -27.76 11.19 5.04
N MET A 5 -28.74 10.43 5.51
CA MET A 5 -28.58 8.99 5.76
C MET A 5 -28.33 8.16 4.49
N ASN A 6 -28.66 8.71 3.31
CA ASN A 6 -28.38 8.13 2.01
C ASN A 6 -27.04 8.61 1.40
N ALA A 7 -26.27 9.44 2.11
CA ALA A 7 -24.93 9.86 1.67
C ALA A 7 -24.00 8.65 1.52
N VAL A 8 -23.25 8.62 0.42
CA VAL A 8 -22.25 7.59 0.11
C VAL A 8 -20.88 8.24 0.11
N PHE A 9 -19.91 7.68 0.84
CA PHE A 9 -18.56 8.21 0.93
C PHE A 9 -17.53 7.23 0.34
N ILE A 10 -16.48 7.78 -0.24
CA ILE A 10 -15.35 7.02 -0.81
C ILE A 10 -14.02 7.47 -0.19
N LYS A 11 -13.15 6.49 0.09
CA LYS A 11 -11.75 6.72 0.48
C LYS A 11 -11.02 7.56 -0.59
N THR A 12 -10.39 8.65 -0.17
CA THR A 12 -9.42 9.39 -1.00
C THR A 12 -8.11 8.60 -1.13
N PRO A 13 -7.16 9.00 -1.99
CA PRO A 13 -5.82 8.40 -2.00
C PRO A 13 -5.13 8.47 -0.62
N LYS A 14 -5.29 9.58 0.10
CA LYS A 14 -4.82 9.75 1.49
C LYS A 14 -5.50 8.77 2.45
N GLY A 15 -6.82 8.59 2.32
CA GLY A 15 -7.57 7.57 3.07
C GLY A 15 -7.07 6.16 2.81
N ARG A 16 -6.73 5.85 1.56
CA ARG A 16 -6.20 4.54 1.17
C ARG A 16 -4.79 4.31 1.72
N GLU A 17 -3.90 5.29 1.59
CA GLU A 17 -2.54 5.23 2.14
C GLU A 17 -2.54 5.09 3.67
N GLU A 18 -3.51 5.68 4.38
CA GLU A 18 -3.69 5.43 5.83
C GLU A 18 -4.14 3.98 6.14
N ILE A 19 -5.02 3.41 5.30
CA ILE A 19 -5.39 1.98 5.40
C ILE A 19 -4.19 1.06 5.10
N GLU A 20 -3.23 1.48 4.29
CA GLU A 20 -2.08 0.64 3.90
C GLU A 20 -0.87 0.83 4.84
N SER A 21 -0.48 2.08 5.15
CA SER A 21 0.79 2.43 5.82
C SER A 21 0.72 2.61 7.34
N LYS A 22 -0.46 2.63 8.00
CA LYS A 22 -0.59 2.80 9.48
C LYS A 22 -0.02 4.13 10.03
N ALA A 23 0.22 5.14 9.20
CA ALA A 23 1.15 6.21 9.49
C ALA A 23 0.58 7.41 10.28
N GLY A 24 -0.71 7.74 10.14
CA GLY A 24 -1.30 9.00 10.61
C GLY A 24 -2.11 8.92 11.90
N GLY A 25 -1.88 7.90 12.73
CA GLY A 25 -2.40 7.84 14.10
C GLY A 25 -3.92 7.62 14.24
N LEU A 26 -4.63 7.21 13.18
CA LEU A 26 -6.07 6.93 13.28
C LEU A 26 -6.38 5.76 14.22
N SER A 27 -7.26 6.02 15.20
CA SER A 27 -7.83 5.01 16.09
C SER A 27 -8.43 3.83 15.32
N LEU A 28 -8.32 2.62 15.89
CA LEU A 28 -8.80 1.37 15.28
C LEU A 28 -10.28 1.44 14.85
N LEU A 29 -11.12 2.15 15.60
CA LEU A 29 -12.53 2.40 15.27
C LEU A 29 -12.70 3.27 14.02
N THR A 30 -12.05 4.44 14.00
CA THR A 30 -12.02 5.38 12.87
C THR A 30 -11.52 4.71 11.59
N ARG A 31 -10.49 3.86 11.71
CA ARG A 31 -9.98 3.05 10.60
C ARG A 31 -10.95 1.97 10.15
N ARG A 32 -11.64 1.28 11.08
CA ARG A 32 -12.69 0.30 10.77
C ARG A 32 -13.81 0.95 9.97
N VAL A 33 -14.24 2.16 10.33
CA VAL A 33 -15.20 2.97 9.54
C VAL A 33 -14.64 3.27 8.16
N LEU A 34 -13.43 3.85 8.07
CA LEU A 34 -12.78 4.23 6.81
C LEU A 34 -12.69 3.06 5.79
N ILE A 35 -12.45 1.83 6.24
CA ILE A 35 -12.45 0.64 5.38
C ILE A 35 -13.80 0.46 4.67
N PHE A 36 -14.93 0.57 5.38
CA PHE A 36 -16.28 0.38 4.83
C PHE A 36 -16.73 1.48 3.84
N LEU A 37 -16.09 2.65 3.85
CA LEU A 37 -16.40 3.77 2.97
C LEU A 37 -15.75 3.58 1.59
N ASP A 38 -16.32 2.65 0.82
CA ASP A 38 -15.80 2.20 -0.48
C ASP A 38 -16.53 2.79 -1.70
N GLY A 39 -17.32 3.85 -1.49
CA GLY A 39 -18.26 4.36 -2.51
C GLY A 39 -19.45 3.42 -2.80
N LYS A 40 -19.66 2.40 -1.96
CA LYS A 40 -20.65 1.31 -2.16
C LYS A 40 -21.67 1.16 -1.03
N ARG A 41 -21.44 1.80 0.12
CA ARG A 41 -22.32 1.78 1.29
C ARG A 41 -22.80 3.19 1.59
N THR A 42 -24.08 3.29 1.92
CA THR A 42 -24.68 4.49 2.50
C THR A 42 -24.26 4.66 3.97
N LEU A 43 -24.34 5.88 4.50
CA LEU A 43 -24.14 6.17 5.92
C LEU A 43 -24.98 5.25 6.82
N ARG A 44 -26.24 5.01 6.44
CA ARG A 44 -27.17 4.13 7.16
C ARG A 44 -26.66 2.69 7.31
N GLU A 45 -26.02 2.14 6.28
CA GLU A 45 -25.43 0.78 6.33
C GLU A 45 -24.13 0.71 7.14
N VAL A 46 -23.44 1.84 7.33
CA VAL A 46 -22.25 1.94 8.19
C VAL A 46 -22.67 2.13 9.66
N GLN A 47 -23.74 2.89 9.91
CA GLN A 47 -24.36 3.05 11.23
C GLN A 47 -25.01 1.74 11.74
N ALA A 48 -25.48 0.88 10.83
CA ALA A 48 -26.02 -0.45 11.17
C ALA A 48 -24.94 -1.48 11.59
N LEU A 49 -23.66 -1.12 11.64
CA LEU A 49 -22.57 -2.04 12.02
C LEU A 49 -22.42 -2.13 13.54
N PRO A 50 -22.45 -3.33 14.14
CA PRO A 50 -22.34 -3.49 15.58
C PRO A 50 -20.96 -3.07 16.11
N LYS A 51 -20.98 -2.39 17.27
CA LYS A 51 -19.83 -1.80 17.96
C LYS A 51 -19.14 -0.71 17.14
N ILE A 52 -19.92 0.22 16.60
CA ILE A 52 -19.43 1.50 16.08
C ILE A 52 -20.36 2.61 16.56
N ASP A 53 -20.06 3.13 17.74
CA ASP A 53 -20.67 4.32 18.32
C ASP A 53 -20.13 5.58 17.60
N ASP A 54 -20.90 6.68 17.62
CA ASP A 54 -20.51 8.00 17.06
C ASP A 54 -20.06 8.04 15.57
N VAL A 55 -20.62 7.16 14.73
CA VAL A 55 -20.31 7.09 13.27
C VAL A 55 -20.34 8.46 12.57
N GLU A 56 -21.31 9.32 12.86
CA GLU A 56 -21.45 10.62 12.20
C GLU A 56 -20.30 11.58 12.55
N HIS A 57 -19.83 11.57 13.79
CA HIS A 57 -18.67 12.35 14.22
C HIS A 57 -17.36 11.79 13.63
N ILE A 58 -17.25 10.46 13.52
CA ILE A 58 -16.13 9.79 12.85
C ILE A 58 -16.08 10.16 11.36
N ILE A 59 -17.23 10.17 10.67
CA ILE A 59 -17.36 10.60 9.26
C ILE A 59 -16.93 12.06 9.10
N GLN A 60 -17.42 12.97 9.94
CA GLN A 60 -17.06 14.39 9.87
C GLN A 60 -15.55 14.60 10.06
N ASN A 61 -14.91 13.88 10.99
CA ASN A 61 -13.47 13.96 11.22
C ASN A 61 -12.67 13.38 10.01
N LEU A 62 -13.09 12.24 9.46
CA LEU A 62 -12.47 11.65 8.27
C LEU A 62 -12.59 12.55 7.02
N GLU A 63 -13.71 13.27 6.87
CA GLU A 63 -13.95 14.23 5.78
C GLU A 63 -13.07 15.47 5.94
N GLN A 64 -13.10 16.12 7.11
CA GLN A 64 -12.29 17.31 7.41
C GLN A 64 -10.78 17.03 7.33
N ALA A 65 -10.33 15.83 7.70
CA ALA A 65 -8.94 15.40 7.55
C ALA A 65 -8.58 14.95 6.11
N GLY A 66 -9.53 14.93 5.17
CA GLY A 66 -9.33 14.60 3.76
C GLY A 66 -9.11 13.11 3.47
N TYR A 67 -9.50 12.21 4.37
CA TYR A 67 -9.42 10.75 4.18
C TYR A 67 -10.62 10.18 3.38
N ILE A 68 -11.76 10.88 3.37
CA ILE A 68 -12.93 10.52 2.56
C ILE A 68 -13.49 11.72 1.79
N GLN A 69 -14.24 11.44 0.74
CA GLN A 69 -15.02 12.41 -0.02
C GLN A 69 -16.46 11.93 -0.18
N LEU A 70 -17.42 12.86 -0.13
CA LEU A 70 -18.83 12.60 -0.40
C LEU A 70 -19.05 12.37 -1.91
N ILE A 71 -19.64 11.24 -2.28
CA ILE A 71 -20.20 11.03 -3.61
C ILE A 71 -21.64 11.54 -3.58
N SER A 72 -21.84 12.78 -4.04
CA SER A 72 -23.15 13.25 -4.48
C SER A 72 -23.54 12.50 -5.77
N PRO A 73 -24.79 12.05 -5.95
CA PRO A 73 -25.21 11.27 -7.13
C PRO A 73 -25.14 12.04 -8.46
N GLU A 74 -24.86 13.34 -8.43
CA GLU A 74 -24.63 14.19 -9.60
C GLU A 74 -23.18 14.14 -10.13
N SER A 75 -22.27 13.42 -9.47
CA SER A 75 -20.85 13.33 -9.85
C SER A 75 -20.38 11.90 -10.12
N ALA A 76 -20.95 11.30 -11.18
CA ALA A 76 -20.32 10.16 -11.84
C ALA A 76 -18.93 10.58 -12.40
N PRO A 77 -17.91 9.70 -12.36
CA PRO A 77 -16.55 10.07 -12.73
C PRO A 77 -16.44 10.38 -14.24
N LYS A 78 -16.25 11.66 -14.59
CA LYS A 78 -15.84 12.02 -15.94
C LYS A 78 -14.44 11.47 -16.19
N ASN A 79 -14.34 10.58 -17.18
CA ASN A 79 -13.13 9.88 -17.55
C ASN A 79 -11.98 10.87 -17.81
N ALA A 80 -10.86 10.75 -17.08
CA ALA A 80 -9.68 11.59 -17.29
C ALA A 80 -8.88 11.09 -18.50
N GLN A 81 -9.51 11.15 -19.68
CA GLN A 81 -8.95 10.69 -20.94
C GLN A 81 -8.32 11.87 -21.68
N ALA A 82 -7.00 11.81 -21.88
CA ALA A 82 -6.26 12.82 -22.61
C ALA A 82 -6.59 12.79 -24.11
N SER A 83 -6.70 13.98 -24.72
CA SER A 83 -6.81 14.16 -26.17
C SER A 83 -5.94 15.33 -26.64
N THR A 84 -4.86 14.99 -27.36
CA THR A 84 -4.08 15.84 -28.28
C THR A 84 -4.93 16.21 -29.53
N PRO A 85 -4.55 17.13 -30.47
CA PRO A 85 -3.21 17.44 -31.02
C PRO A 85 -2.95 18.97 -31.20
N SER A 86 -2.01 19.53 -31.98
CA SER A 86 -0.96 19.07 -32.93
C SER A 86 0.16 20.16 -32.97
N ALA A 87 1.33 20.08 -33.63
CA ALA A 87 1.96 19.10 -34.52
C ALA A 87 3.50 19.05 -34.18
N ASN A 88 4.53 18.79 -35.02
CA ASN A 88 4.73 18.51 -36.46
C ASN A 88 6.05 17.65 -36.61
N PRO A 89 6.49 17.18 -37.80
CA PRO A 89 7.36 15.99 -37.91
C PRO A 89 8.82 16.24 -38.34
N LEU A 90 9.70 15.23 -38.12
CA LEU A 90 10.53 14.53 -39.14
C LEU A 90 11.65 13.65 -38.52
N LEU A 91 11.93 12.49 -39.16
CA LEU A 91 13.08 11.55 -38.96
C LEU A 91 13.20 10.92 -37.52
N ASN A 92 13.54 9.64 -37.32
CA ASN A 92 13.90 8.55 -38.25
C ASN A 92 13.68 7.17 -37.59
N ASN A 93 13.46 6.12 -38.41
CA ASN A 93 13.59 4.67 -38.16
C ASN A 93 12.90 4.02 -36.91
N GLN A 94 12.11 2.92 -37.00
CA GLN A 94 12.24 1.64 -37.72
C GLN A 94 13.46 0.80 -37.24
N VAL A 95 13.38 -0.50 -36.85
CA VAL A 95 12.31 -1.50 -36.97
C VAL A 95 12.20 -2.35 -35.68
N ASN A 96 10.95 -2.62 -35.30
CA ASN A 96 10.41 -3.70 -34.45
C ASN A 96 11.06 -5.10 -34.61
N THR A 97 11.10 -5.95 -33.57
CA THR A 97 10.43 -7.29 -33.52
C THR A 97 10.87 -8.23 -32.38
N ASN A 98 9.88 -8.97 -31.87
CA ASN A 98 9.96 -10.34 -31.32
C ASN A 98 10.83 -10.64 -30.08
N GLY A 99 10.26 -10.37 -28.91
CA GLY A 99 10.46 -11.18 -27.71
C GLY A 99 9.08 -11.53 -27.11
N VAL A 100 8.73 -12.81 -27.01
CA VAL A 100 7.47 -13.24 -26.38
C VAL A 100 7.44 -12.84 -24.90
N PRO A 101 6.26 -12.56 -24.30
CA PRO A 101 6.16 -12.36 -22.86
C PRO A 101 6.50 -13.67 -22.15
N ALA A 102 7.75 -13.80 -21.71
CA ALA A 102 8.23 -14.99 -21.02
C ALA A 102 7.41 -15.21 -19.75
N PHE A 103 6.84 -16.41 -19.60
CA PHE A 103 6.24 -16.84 -18.35
C PHE A 103 7.34 -16.92 -17.29
N ILE A 104 7.45 -15.88 -16.46
CA ILE A 104 8.48 -15.80 -15.41
C ILE A 104 8.09 -16.81 -14.31
N PRO A 105 8.86 -17.90 -14.10
CA PRO A 105 8.56 -18.83 -13.02
C PRO A 105 8.82 -18.16 -11.66
N PRO A 106 8.10 -18.53 -10.60
CA PRO A 106 8.40 -18.06 -9.25
C PRO A 106 9.83 -18.44 -8.84
N ALA A 107 10.47 -17.59 -8.04
CA ALA A 107 11.88 -17.67 -7.70
C ALA A 107 12.25 -19.02 -7.06
N ARG A 108 13.00 -19.84 -7.80
CA ARG A 108 13.48 -21.14 -7.32
C ARG A 108 14.83 -20.96 -6.62
N ASN A 109 15.07 -21.75 -5.57
CA ASN A 109 16.33 -21.87 -4.84
C ASN A 109 16.74 -20.68 -3.93
N GLY A 110 15.92 -19.64 -3.78
CA GLY A 110 16.08 -18.64 -2.71
C GLY A 110 17.23 -17.63 -2.87
N ASN A 111 17.88 -17.57 -4.02
CA ASN A 111 18.72 -16.44 -4.41
C ASN A 111 17.85 -15.20 -4.72
N PHE A 112 18.40 -14.01 -4.49
CA PHE A 112 17.81 -12.77 -5.02
C PHE A 112 17.73 -12.82 -6.56
N ARG A 113 16.70 -12.20 -7.11
CA ARG A 113 16.57 -12.00 -8.57
C ARG A 113 17.71 -11.08 -9.07
N PRO A 114 18.15 -11.18 -10.34
CA PRO A 114 18.87 -10.06 -10.94
C PRO A 114 18.00 -8.81 -10.84
N LEU A 115 18.58 -7.64 -10.50
CA LEU A 115 17.79 -6.41 -10.41
C LEU A 115 17.23 -6.07 -11.79
N PRO A 116 15.94 -5.69 -11.92
CA PRO A 116 15.40 -5.21 -13.19
C PRO A 116 16.04 -3.87 -13.57
N GLU A 117 16.35 -3.68 -14.85
CA GLU A 117 16.92 -2.42 -15.39
C GLU A 117 16.03 -1.18 -15.13
N ARG A 118 14.76 -1.38 -14.79
CA ARG A 118 13.85 -0.30 -14.38
C ARG A 118 13.60 -0.36 -12.89
N TYR A 119 14.08 0.66 -12.18
CA TYR A 119 13.85 0.92 -10.76
C TYR A 119 12.36 1.12 -10.48
N ASP A 120 11.67 0.05 -10.12
CA ASP A 120 10.26 0.11 -9.77
C ASP A 120 10.07 0.60 -8.32
N ALA A 121 9.80 1.90 -8.19
CA ALA A 121 9.64 2.55 -6.88
C ALA A 121 8.46 2.00 -6.07
N ALA A 122 7.47 1.38 -6.73
CA ALA A 122 6.34 0.73 -6.06
C ALA A 122 6.78 -0.57 -5.36
N GLN A 123 7.52 -1.45 -6.03
CA GLN A 123 8.15 -2.63 -5.42
C GLN A 123 9.09 -2.23 -4.27
N LEU A 124 9.90 -1.19 -4.43
CA LEU A 124 10.75 -0.70 -3.32
C LEU A 124 9.93 -0.27 -2.11
N LYS A 125 8.88 0.54 -2.31
CA LYS A 125 7.96 0.97 -1.24
C LYS A 125 7.24 -0.23 -0.62
N MET A 126 6.87 -1.23 -1.40
CA MET A 126 6.21 -2.46 -0.93
C MET A 126 7.14 -3.32 -0.09
N ALA A 127 8.37 -3.58 -0.53
CA ALA A 127 9.37 -4.36 0.20
C ALA A 127 9.79 -3.67 1.52
N LYS A 128 9.98 -2.34 1.52
CA LYS A 128 10.22 -1.55 2.73
C LYS A 128 9.06 -1.67 3.73
N ASN A 129 7.82 -1.49 3.27
CA ASN A 129 6.63 -1.65 4.12
C ASN A 129 6.48 -3.09 4.65
N PHE A 130 6.83 -4.10 3.86
CA PHE A 130 6.80 -5.50 4.28
C PHE A 130 7.82 -5.79 5.39
N MET A 131 9.07 -5.37 5.22
CA MET A 131 10.10 -5.51 6.24
C MET A 131 9.72 -4.76 7.54
N ALA A 132 9.24 -3.51 7.44
CA ALA A 132 8.86 -2.71 8.60
C ALA A 132 7.63 -3.28 9.35
N ASN A 133 6.60 -3.75 8.64
CA ASN A 133 5.42 -4.36 9.26
C ASN A 133 5.72 -5.72 9.89
N THR A 134 6.57 -6.55 9.25
CA THR A 134 6.97 -7.84 9.83
C THR A 134 7.82 -7.65 11.09
N LEU A 135 8.77 -6.73 11.09
CA LEU A 135 9.52 -6.39 12.30
C LEU A 135 8.61 -5.94 13.45
N ASN A 136 7.65 -5.04 13.18
CA ASN A 136 6.63 -4.65 14.17
C ASN A 136 5.79 -5.83 14.68
N ALA A 137 5.44 -6.79 13.82
CA ALA A 137 4.57 -7.91 14.16
C ALA A 137 5.27 -9.03 14.95
N PHE A 138 6.55 -9.31 14.67
CA PHE A 138 7.29 -10.41 15.28
C PHE A 138 8.22 -9.95 16.41
N VAL A 139 8.96 -8.85 16.22
CA VAL A 139 9.96 -8.31 17.17
C VAL A 139 9.35 -7.25 18.10
N GLY A 140 8.32 -6.55 17.64
CA GLY A 140 7.64 -5.48 18.37
C GLY A 140 8.27 -4.11 18.10
N THR A 141 7.43 -3.07 18.17
CA THR A 141 7.74 -1.69 17.74
C THR A 141 8.99 -1.10 18.39
N PHE A 142 9.23 -1.37 19.67
CA PHE A 142 10.41 -0.86 20.37
C PHE A 142 11.69 -1.62 19.98
N GLY A 143 11.64 -2.95 19.92
CA GLY A 143 12.80 -3.82 19.70
C GLY A 143 13.42 -3.73 18.30
N ALA A 144 12.65 -3.35 17.29
CA ALA A 144 13.13 -3.20 15.91
C ALA A 144 13.19 -1.74 15.41
N SER A 145 12.92 -0.75 16.27
CA SER A 145 12.82 0.68 15.93
C SER A 145 14.00 1.21 15.09
N ALA A 146 15.23 0.94 15.50
CA ALA A 146 16.44 1.36 14.77
C ALA A 146 16.57 0.70 13.39
N LEU A 147 16.19 -0.57 13.28
CA LEU A 147 16.24 -1.33 12.02
C LEU A 147 15.14 -0.87 11.05
N ILE A 148 13.94 -0.56 11.57
CA ILE A 148 12.85 0.05 10.80
C ILE A 148 13.29 1.39 10.20
N ASN A 149 13.91 2.28 10.99
CA ASN A 149 14.38 3.57 10.47
C ASN A 149 15.47 3.41 9.40
N ARG A 150 16.33 2.39 9.51
CA ARG A 150 17.33 2.04 8.49
C ARG A 150 16.68 1.52 7.19
N ILE A 151 15.65 0.68 7.29
CA ILE A 151 14.83 0.23 6.14
C ILE A 151 14.15 1.43 5.46
N GLU A 152 13.52 2.32 6.22
CA GLU A 152 12.81 3.49 5.69
C GLU A 152 13.72 4.45 4.92
N ARG A 153 15.02 4.47 5.26
CA ARG A 153 16.05 5.30 4.60
C ARG A 153 16.72 4.62 3.39
N CYS A 154 16.40 3.37 3.08
CA CYS A 154 16.90 2.72 1.86
C CYS A 154 16.22 3.31 0.61
N GLU A 155 17.00 3.97 -0.26
CA GLU A 155 16.50 4.56 -1.51
C GLU A 155 16.66 3.63 -2.73
N THR A 156 17.42 2.53 -2.58
CA THR A 156 17.65 1.53 -3.64
C THR A 156 17.32 0.11 -3.17
N HIS A 157 16.99 -0.77 -4.12
CA HIS A 157 16.83 -2.20 -3.84
C HIS A 157 18.14 -2.85 -3.35
N GLU A 158 19.30 -2.33 -3.76
CA GLU A 158 20.61 -2.81 -3.34
C GLU A 158 20.86 -2.58 -1.84
N ALA A 159 20.66 -1.34 -1.36
CA ALA A 159 20.71 -1.04 0.08
C ALA A 159 19.67 -1.86 0.88
N LEU A 160 18.51 -2.15 0.28
CA LEU A 160 17.50 -3.00 0.92
C LEU A 160 17.95 -4.48 1.02
N ARG A 161 18.78 -4.97 0.08
CA ARG A 161 19.41 -6.31 0.14
C ARG A 161 20.48 -6.39 1.23
N GLU A 162 21.22 -5.32 1.51
CA GLU A 162 22.16 -5.27 2.65
C GLU A 162 21.42 -5.37 4.00
N VAL A 163 20.22 -4.79 4.10
CA VAL A 163 19.40 -4.80 5.33
C VAL A 163 18.60 -6.11 5.49
N TYR A 164 18.47 -6.92 4.44
CA TYR A 164 17.75 -8.20 4.47
C TYR A 164 18.29 -9.19 5.51
N ASP A 165 19.60 -9.33 5.65
CA ASP A 165 20.20 -10.29 6.59
C ASP A 165 20.00 -9.86 8.06
N ASP A 166 20.06 -8.56 8.32
CA ASP A 166 19.76 -7.92 9.61
C ASP A 166 18.27 -8.14 9.99
N TRP A 167 17.37 -7.91 9.02
CA TRP A 167 15.94 -8.23 9.12
C TRP A 167 15.68 -9.72 9.41
N LEU A 168 16.33 -10.62 8.68
CA LEU A 168 16.14 -12.06 8.85
C LEU A 168 16.61 -12.52 10.23
N LYS A 169 17.77 -12.03 10.69
CA LYS A 169 18.29 -12.26 12.06
C LYS A 169 17.32 -11.78 13.13
N ALA A 170 16.76 -10.58 12.99
CA ALA A 170 15.79 -10.03 13.92
C ALA A 170 14.50 -10.88 13.99
N ILE A 171 13.93 -11.28 12.86
CA ILE A 171 12.76 -12.18 12.80
C ILE A 171 13.08 -13.56 13.42
N MET A 172 14.23 -14.15 13.08
CA MET A 172 14.70 -15.44 13.61
C MET A 172 15.08 -15.40 15.10
N GLY A 173 15.27 -14.23 15.71
CA GLY A 173 15.39 -14.09 17.16
C GLY A 173 14.11 -14.48 17.92
N THR A 174 12.96 -14.49 17.24
CA THR A 174 11.63 -14.67 17.85
C THR A 174 11.10 -16.10 17.67
N LYS A 175 10.42 -16.64 18.71
CA LYS A 175 9.88 -18.01 18.67
C LYS A 175 8.86 -18.25 17.56
N GLN A 176 8.06 -17.23 17.21
CA GLN A 176 7.09 -17.29 16.14
C GLN A 176 7.75 -17.02 14.78
N GLY A 177 8.62 -16.01 14.69
CA GLY A 177 9.33 -15.67 13.45
C GLY A 177 10.17 -16.81 12.90
N LYS A 178 10.76 -17.68 13.75
CA LYS A 178 11.43 -18.91 13.28
C LYS A 178 10.54 -19.87 12.48
N LYS A 179 9.22 -19.86 12.67
CA LYS A 179 8.27 -20.69 11.90
C LYS A 179 7.87 -20.03 10.58
N ASP A 180 7.65 -18.72 10.62
CA ASP A 180 7.20 -17.95 9.47
C ASP A 180 8.35 -17.50 8.54
N ALA A 181 9.60 -17.51 9.00
CA ALA A 181 10.77 -16.94 8.31
C ALA A 181 10.96 -17.42 6.86
N GLU A 182 10.73 -18.70 6.55
CA GLU A 182 10.86 -19.20 5.17
C GLU A 182 9.75 -18.69 4.24
N ASN A 183 8.53 -18.57 4.75
CA ASN A 183 7.40 -17.98 4.04
C ASN A 183 7.63 -16.48 3.83
N LEU A 184 8.08 -15.76 4.87
CA LEU A 184 8.42 -14.34 4.81
C LEU A 184 9.59 -14.07 3.86
N LYS A 185 10.65 -14.91 3.88
CA LYS A 185 11.75 -14.87 2.90
C LYS A 185 11.21 -15.02 1.48
N THR A 186 10.38 -16.03 1.24
CA THR A 186 9.86 -16.33 -0.10
C THR A 186 9.08 -15.15 -0.64
N LYS A 187 8.12 -14.62 0.13
CA LYS A 187 7.33 -13.43 -0.22
C LYS A 187 8.17 -12.18 -0.45
N LEU A 188 9.25 -12.01 0.32
CA LEU A 188 10.15 -10.87 0.15
C LEU A 188 10.95 -11.00 -1.15
N LEU A 189 11.45 -12.19 -1.50
CA LEU A 189 12.11 -12.51 -2.78
C LEU A 189 11.16 -12.55 -4.01
N GLU A 190 9.86 -12.30 -3.81
CA GLU A 190 8.91 -12.01 -4.88
C GLU A 190 8.85 -10.51 -5.24
N VAL A 191 9.33 -9.63 -4.34
CA VAL A 191 9.25 -8.16 -4.46
C VAL A 191 10.66 -7.52 -4.52
N LEU A 192 11.73 -8.32 -4.39
CA LEU A 192 13.12 -7.85 -4.19
C LEU A 192 14.13 -8.49 -5.15
#